data_AF-A0A7W4CR28-F1
#
_entry.id   AF-A0A7W4CR28-F1
#
_cell.length_a   1.000
_cell.length_b   1.000
_cell.length_c   1.000
_cell.angle_alpha   90.00
_cell.angle_beta   90.00
_cell.angle_gamma   90.00
#
_symmetry.space_group_name_H-M   'P 1'
#
loop_
_entity.id
_entity.type
_entity.pdbx_description
1 polymer ?
#
loop_
_entity_poly.entity_id
_entity_poly.type
_entity_poly.pdbx_seq_one_letter_code
_entity_poly.pdbx_strand_id
1 'polypeptide(L)'
;MTATATTNAMPRLKTRYREEIVPALQQEFDYANVMQIPGLVKIVVNMGVGEAARDSKIIEGALKDLTAITGQKPTVTKARKSIAQFKLREGMPIGAHVTLRGDRMWEFADRLLTLALPRIRDFRGLNGNQFDGNGNFTFGLSEQVMFLEIDQDKIDRVRGMDITFVTSAANDEEGRALLKHLGFPFKAQDDPKKQKTKRGPAFYAKKKK
;
A
#
# COMPACT_ATOMS: atom_id res chain seq x y z
N MET A 1 32.51 -5.43 -25.16
CA MET A 1 32.65 -4.69 -23.89
C MET A 1 31.68 -3.53 -23.88
N THR A 2 30.60 -3.63 -23.12
CA THR A 2 29.77 -2.46 -22.76
C THR A 2 29.38 -2.69 -21.31
N ALA A 3 30.20 -2.14 -20.41
CA ALA A 3 29.86 -2.08 -18.99
C ALA A 3 28.63 -1.18 -18.87
N THR A 4 27.48 -1.76 -18.55
CA THR A 4 26.31 -1.00 -18.13
C THR A 4 26.68 -0.35 -16.81
N ALA A 5 26.98 0.95 -16.84
CA ALA A 5 27.18 1.74 -15.64
C ALA A 5 25.91 1.64 -14.79
N THR A 6 26.00 0.87 -13.71
CA THR A 6 24.98 0.86 -12.65
C THR A 6 25.15 2.18 -11.91
N THR A 7 24.50 3.22 -12.40
CA THR A 7 24.37 4.45 -11.64
C THR A 7 23.55 4.10 -10.40
N ASN A 8 24.24 4.00 -9.26
CA ASN A 8 23.64 4.05 -7.92
C ASN A 8 23.07 5.47 -7.71
N ALA A 9 22.10 5.85 -8.54
CA ALA A 9 21.39 7.11 -8.43
C ALA A 9 20.37 6.96 -7.31
N MET A 10 20.48 7.80 -6.29
CA MET A 10 19.50 7.84 -5.21
C MET A 10 18.11 8.09 -5.82
N PRO A 11 17.07 7.31 -5.42
CA PRO A 11 15.73 7.53 -5.94
C PRO A 11 15.27 8.98 -5.72
N ARG A 12 14.62 9.58 -6.72
CA ARG A 12 14.21 10.99 -6.72
C ARG A 12 13.48 11.40 -5.43
N LEU A 13 12.48 10.61 -5.01
CA LEU A 13 11.73 10.87 -3.78
C LEU A 13 12.57 10.73 -2.51
N LYS A 14 13.59 9.88 -2.51
CA LYS A 14 14.49 9.70 -1.37
C LYS A 14 15.43 10.90 -1.21
N THR A 15 15.91 11.45 -2.31
CA THR A 15 16.68 12.72 -2.32
C THR A 15 15.82 13.86 -1.81
N ARG A 16 14.63 14.04 -2.41
CA ARG A 16 13.66 15.06 -2.00
C ARG A 16 13.26 14.93 -0.52
N TYR A 17 13.08 13.71 -0.02
CA TYR A 17 12.81 13.48 1.39
C TYR A 17 13.91 14.04 2.30
N ARG A 18 15.17 13.79 1.97
CA ARG A 18 16.32 14.24 2.78
C ARG A 18 16.57 15.75 2.70
N GLU A 19 16.43 16.32 1.51
CA GLU A 19 16.82 17.71 1.25
C GLU A 19 15.71 18.71 1.57
N GLU A 20 14.46 18.37 1.30
CA GLU A 20 13.32 19.31 1.42
C GLU A 20 12.37 18.93 2.56
N ILE A 21 12.00 17.64 2.66
CA ILE A 21 10.91 17.22 3.55
C ILE A 21 11.37 17.14 5.00
N VAL A 22 12.57 16.62 5.24
CA VAL A 22 13.15 16.55 6.59
C VAL A 22 13.26 17.94 7.24
N PRO A 23 13.82 18.98 6.58
CA PRO A 23 13.80 20.34 7.13
C PRO A 23 12.39 20.93 7.31
N ALA A 24 11.46 20.68 6.37
CA ALA A 24 10.10 21.17 6.48
C ALA A 24 9.36 20.58 7.69
N LEU A 25 9.49 19.28 7.92
CA LEU A 25 8.90 18.60 9.08
C LEU A 25 9.54 19.05 10.41
N GLN A 26 10.85 19.29 10.40
CA GLN A 26 11.55 19.83 11.55
C GLN A 26 11.03 21.22 11.94
N GLN A 27 10.77 22.08 10.96
CA GLN A 27 10.21 23.41 11.21
C GLN A 27 8.74 23.38 11.65
N GLU A 28 7.95 22.43 11.12
CA GLU A 28 6.52 22.32 11.41
C GLU A 28 6.24 21.76 12.82
N PHE A 29 7.04 20.81 13.29
CA PHE A 29 6.81 20.10 14.56
C PHE A 29 7.88 20.34 15.63
N ASP A 30 8.93 21.11 15.33
CA ASP A 30 10.01 21.49 16.25
C ASP A 30 10.58 20.32 17.08
N TYR A 31 10.97 19.24 16.40
CA TYR A 31 11.48 18.04 17.08
C TYR A 31 12.78 18.34 17.84
N ALA A 32 12.88 17.85 19.07
CA ALA A 32 14.09 18.01 19.87
C ALA A 32 15.31 17.23 19.30
N ASN A 33 15.05 16.18 18.51
CA ASN A 33 16.09 15.34 17.94
C ASN A 33 15.76 15.00 16.48
N VAL A 34 16.77 15.11 15.60
CA VAL A 34 16.67 14.80 14.16
C VAL A 34 16.15 13.38 13.91
N MET A 35 16.45 12.43 14.80
CA MET A 35 15.99 11.04 14.67
C MET A 35 14.50 10.83 14.99
N GLN A 36 13.81 11.84 15.53
CA GLN A 36 12.36 11.80 15.76
C GLN A 36 11.56 12.09 14.49
N ILE A 37 12.19 12.67 13.47
CA ILE A 37 11.52 13.05 12.23
C ILE A 37 10.96 11.78 11.57
N PRO A 38 9.66 11.74 11.26
CA PRO A 38 9.02 10.55 10.73
C PRO A 38 9.52 10.24 9.31
N GLY A 39 9.67 8.95 9.03
CA GLY A 39 10.08 8.44 7.73
C GLY A 39 9.27 7.23 7.29
N LEU A 40 9.41 6.86 6.02
CA LEU A 40 8.81 5.65 5.47
C LEU A 40 9.63 4.42 5.84
N VAL A 41 8.99 3.45 6.51
CA VAL A 41 9.64 2.22 6.98
C VAL A 41 9.50 1.09 5.97
N LYS A 42 8.29 0.92 5.42
CA LYS A 42 7.97 -0.07 4.39
C LYS A 42 6.66 0.29 3.71
N ILE A 43 6.49 -0.22 2.49
CA ILE A 43 5.20 -0.25 1.81
C ILE A 43 4.78 -1.71 1.64
N VAL A 44 3.55 -2.04 2.02
CA VAL A 44 2.98 -3.36 1.81
C VAL A 44 1.88 -3.23 0.76
N VAL A 45 2.03 -4.00 -0.32
CA VAL A 45 1.00 -4.12 -1.36
C VAL A 45 0.36 -5.49 -1.20
N ASN A 46 -0.95 -5.54 -1.05
CA ASN A 46 -1.70 -6.76 -0.82
C ASN A 46 -2.84 -6.87 -1.83
N MET A 47 -3.02 -8.06 -2.41
CA MET A 47 -4.17 -8.39 -3.24
C MET A 47 -4.91 -9.58 -2.62
N GLY A 48 -6.14 -9.31 -2.18
CA GLY A 48 -7.08 -10.34 -1.75
C GLY A 48 -7.80 -10.92 -2.96
N VAL A 49 -7.61 -12.21 -3.22
CA VAL A 49 -8.23 -12.90 -4.36
C VAL A 49 -9.17 -13.97 -3.80
N GLY A 50 -10.34 -13.58 -3.30
CA GLY A 50 -11.27 -14.51 -2.65
C GLY A 50 -11.75 -15.66 -3.55
N GLU A 51 -11.79 -15.44 -4.87
CA GLU A 51 -12.14 -16.45 -5.87
C GLU A 51 -11.08 -17.54 -6.06
N ALA A 52 -9.85 -17.28 -5.59
CA ALA A 52 -8.74 -18.22 -5.62
C ALA A 52 -9.03 -19.56 -4.93
N ALA A 53 -9.95 -19.55 -3.95
CA ALA A 53 -10.38 -20.76 -3.27
C ALA A 53 -11.08 -21.76 -4.22
N ARG A 54 -11.62 -21.27 -5.35
CA ARG A 54 -12.29 -22.10 -6.37
C ARG A 54 -11.37 -22.44 -7.53
N ASP A 55 -10.50 -21.50 -7.92
CA ASP A 55 -9.59 -21.67 -9.04
C ASP A 55 -8.19 -21.16 -8.70
N SER A 56 -7.23 -22.10 -8.65
CA SER A 56 -5.83 -21.82 -8.35
C SER A 56 -5.14 -20.98 -9.43
N LYS A 57 -5.63 -20.99 -10.69
CA LYS A 57 -5.03 -20.23 -11.79
C LYS A 57 -5.20 -18.72 -11.60
N ILE A 58 -6.27 -18.29 -10.94
CA ILE A 58 -6.52 -16.88 -10.67
C ILE A 58 -5.38 -16.28 -9.82
N ILE A 59 -4.78 -17.05 -8.90
CA ILE A 59 -3.65 -16.57 -8.10
C ILE A 59 -2.41 -16.32 -8.96
N GLU A 60 -2.17 -17.16 -9.97
CA GLU A 60 -1.02 -16.99 -10.85
C GLU A 60 -1.10 -15.67 -11.63
N GLY A 61 -2.30 -15.25 -12.03
CA GLY A 61 -2.55 -13.92 -12.60
C GLY A 61 -2.17 -12.79 -11.64
N ALA A 62 -2.65 -12.85 -10.38
CA ALA A 62 -2.30 -11.83 -9.38
C ALA A 62 -0.80 -11.79 -9.08
N LEU A 63 -0.12 -12.95 -9.09
CA LEU A 63 1.33 -13.01 -8.91
C LEU A 63 2.06 -12.32 -10.06
N LYS A 64 1.63 -12.54 -11.31
CA LYS A 64 2.22 -11.89 -12.49
C LYS A 64 2.01 -10.38 -12.42
N ASP A 65 0.79 -9.93 -12.14
CA ASP A 65 0.44 -8.51 -12.05
C ASP A 65 1.27 -7.79 -10.97
N LEU A 66 1.31 -8.34 -9.75
CA LEU A 66 2.11 -7.75 -8.67
C LEU A 66 3.61 -7.80 -8.96
N THR A 67 4.11 -8.84 -9.66
CA THR A 67 5.52 -8.90 -10.06
C THR A 67 5.84 -7.79 -11.06
N ALA A 68 4.97 -7.57 -12.05
CA ALA A 68 5.14 -6.53 -13.05
C ALA A 68 5.11 -5.13 -12.40
N ILE A 69 4.15 -4.89 -11.50
CA ILE A 69 3.99 -3.60 -10.82
C ILE A 69 5.17 -3.33 -9.88
N THR A 70 5.49 -4.28 -8.99
CA THR A 70 6.44 -4.03 -7.90
C THR A 70 7.90 -4.38 -8.23
N GLY A 71 8.14 -5.10 -9.32
CA GLY A 71 9.48 -5.61 -9.68
C GLY A 71 10.00 -6.69 -8.72
N GLN A 72 9.14 -7.25 -7.86
CA GLN A 72 9.49 -8.24 -6.86
C GLN A 72 8.48 -9.38 -6.87
N LYS A 73 8.98 -10.62 -6.81
CA LYS A 73 8.12 -11.81 -6.72
C LYS A 73 7.30 -11.78 -5.42
N PRO A 74 5.95 -11.80 -5.49
CA PRO A 74 5.09 -11.78 -4.32
C PRO A 74 5.08 -13.10 -3.56
N THR A 75 4.74 -13.00 -2.28
CA THR A 75 4.51 -14.16 -1.42
C THR A 75 3.02 -14.47 -1.39
N VAL A 76 2.67 -15.72 -1.72
CA VAL A 76 1.30 -16.24 -1.65
C VAL A 76 0.87 -16.36 -0.19
N THR A 77 -0.26 -15.75 0.16
CA THR A 77 -0.87 -15.87 1.48
C THR A 77 -1.80 -17.07 1.52
N LYS A 78 -1.58 -17.95 2.50
CA LYS A 78 -2.43 -19.12 2.75
C LYS A 78 -3.44 -18.81 3.85
N ALA A 79 -4.63 -19.38 3.73
CA ALA A 79 -5.67 -19.30 4.73
C ALA A 79 -5.21 -19.99 6.03
N ARG A 80 -5.32 -19.27 7.15
CA ARG A 80 -5.00 -19.81 8.50
C ARG A 80 -6.16 -20.55 9.15
N LYS A 81 -7.38 -20.40 8.61
CA LYS A 81 -8.61 -20.92 9.20
C LYS A 81 -9.54 -21.39 8.10
N SER A 82 -10.26 -22.48 8.37
CA SER A 82 -11.33 -22.97 7.51
C SER A 82 -12.63 -22.22 7.80
N ILE A 83 -13.28 -21.67 6.78
CA ILE A 83 -14.55 -20.94 6.89
C ILE A 83 -15.49 -21.41 5.78
N ALA A 84 -16.57 -22.09 6.17
CA ALA A 84 -17.51 -22.72 5.24
C ALA A 84 -18.23 -21.69 4.34
N GLN A 85 -18.60 -20.52 4.87
CA GLN A 85 -19.28 -19.47 4.10
C GLN A 85 -18.47 -18.98 2.90
N PHE A 86 -17.14 -18.90 3.05
CA PHE A 86 -16.22 -18.54 1.97
C PHE A 86 -15.72 -19.74 1.16
N LYS A 87 -16.21 -20.95 1.47
CA LYS A 87 -15.75 -22.23 0.88
C LYS A 87 -14.23 -22.40 0.99
N LEU A 88 -13.64 -21.89 2.07
CA LEU A 88 -12.20 -21.82 2.29
C LEU A 88 -11.77 -22.88 3.29
N ARG A 89 -10.71 -23.63 2.97
CA ARG A 89 -10.02 -24.54 3.89
C ARG A 89 -8.66 -23.99 4.29
N GLU A 90 -8.21 -24.34 5.48
CA GLU A 90 -6.86 -24.01 5.96
C GLU A 90 -5.78 -24.51 4.99
N GLY A 91 -4.74 -23.72 4.79
CA GLY A 91 -3.65 -24.00 3.85
C GLY A 91 -3.94 -23.62 2.40
N MET A 92 -5.20 -23.34 2.03
CA MET A 92 -5.54 -22.91 0.67
C MET A 92 -4.99 -21.49 0.40
N PRO A 93 -4.44 -21.24 -0.79
CA PRO A 93 -3.99 -19.90 -1.16
C PRO A 93 -5.19 -18.97 -1.38
N ILE A 94 -5.13 -17.77 -0.81
CA ILE A 94 -6.24 -16.78 -0.83
C ILE A 94 -5.83 -15.42 -1.40
N GLY A 95 -4.53 -15.13 -1.45
CA GLY A 95 -4.04 -13.86 -1.97
C GLY A 95 -2.55 -13.85 -2.14
N ALA A 96 -2.03 -12.67 -2.46
CA ALA A 96 -0.61 -12.43 -2.63
C ALA A 96 -0.27 -11.05 -2.04
N HIS A 97 0.94 -10.95 -1.48
CA HIS A 97 1.43 -9.68 -0.95
C HIS A 97 2.92 -9.51 -1.23
N VAL A 98 3.34 -8.25 -1.30
CA VAL A 98 4.74 -7.82 -1.43
C VAL A 98 5.02 -6.81 -0.33
N THR A 99 6.18 -6.93 0.30
CA THR A 99 6.72 -5.89 1.19
C THR A 99 7.91 -5.25 0.52
N LEU A 100 7.80 -3.95 0.24
CA LEU A 100 8.84 -3.13 -0.36
C LEU A 100 9.57 -2.35 0.73
N ARG A 101 10.90 -2.35 0.65
CA ARG A 101 11.82 -1.62 1.55
C ARG A 101 12.98 -1.05 0.74
N GLY A 102 13.71 -0.10 1.33
CA GLY A 102 14.88 0.50 0.69
C GLY A 102 14.50 1.27 -0.57
N ASP A 103 15.33 1.19 -1.61
CA ASP A 103 15.18 2.02 -2.81
C ASP A 103 13.95 1.64 -3.64
N ARG A 104 13.62 0.34 -3.73
CA ARG A 104 12.40 -0.15 -4.42
C ARG A 104 11.11 0.43 -3.85
N MET A 105 11.08 0.69 -2.55
CA MET A 105 9.94 1.32 -1.89
C MET A 105 9.75 2.75 -2.39
N TRP A 106 10.85 3.51 -2.49
CA TRP A 106 10.83 4.89 -2.96
C TRP A 106 10.48 4.99 -4.45
N GLU A 107 11.01 4.11 -5.28
CA GLU A 107 10.67 4.03 -6.71
C GLU A 107 9.21 3.63 -6.94
N PHE A 108 8.69 2.68 -6.16
CA PHE A 108 7.27 2.31 -6.21
C PHE A 108 6.37 3.48 -5.79
N ALA A 109 6.72 4.19 -4.70
CA ALA A 109 5.98 5.38 -4.29
C ALA A 109 5.99 6.48 -5.37
N ASP A 110 7.13 6.67 -6.04
CA ASP A 110 7.27 7.67 -7.10
C ASP A 110 6.41 7.34 -8.32
N ARG A 111 6.44 6.08 -8.77
CA ARG A 111 5.57 5.60 -9.86
C ARG A 111 4.09 5.67 -9.48
N LEU A 112 3.75 5.34 -8.24
CA LEU A 112 2.37 5.40 -7.75
C LEU A 112 1.84 6.83 -7.80
N LEU A 113 2.58 7.79 -7.24
CA LEU A 113 2.16 9.19 -7.15
C LEU A 113 2.16 9.88 -8.51
N THR A 114 3.22 9.69 -9.30
CA THR A 114 3.42 10.44 -10.56
C THR A 114 2.65 9.84 -11.73
N LEU A 115 2.52 8.52 -11.80
CA LEU A 115 1.96 7.82 -12.97
C LEU A 115 0.61 7.18 -12.68
N ALA A 116 0.48 6.44 -11.59
CA ALA A 116 -0.70 5.62 -11.35
C ALA A 116 -1.92 6.41 -10.83
N LEU A 117 -1.76 7.23 -9.79
CA LEU A 117 -2.87 7.97 -9.19
C LEU A 117 -3.59 8.92 -10.17
N PRO A 118 -2.90 9.69 -11.02
CA PRO A 118 -3.57 10.56 -11.99
C PRO A 118 -4.37 9.80 -13.07
N ARG A 119 -4.05 8.52 -13.31
CA ARG A 119 -4.75 7.67 -14.29
C ARG A 119 -6.01 7.00 -13.72
N ILE A 120 -6.28 7.18 -12.42
CA ILE A 120 -7.51 6.65 -11.81
C ILE A 120 -8.71 7.39 -12.41
N ARG A 121 -9.70 6.64 -12.89
CA ARG A 121 -10.96 7.20 -13.38
C ARG A 121 -11.67 7.96 -12.25
N ASP A 122 -12.10 9.18 -12.54
CA ASP A 122 -12.77 10.08 -11.58
C ASP A 122 -11.96 10.30 -10.28
N PHE A 123 -10.65 10.52 -10.41
CA PHE A 123 -9.79 10.77 -9.26
C PHE A 123 -10.12 12.10 -8.56
N ARG A 124 -10.70 12.02 -7.36
CA ARG A 124 -11.05 13.19 -6.52
C ARG A 124 -10.05 13.46 -5.39
N GLY A 125 -8.94 12.73 -5.36
CA GLY A 125 -8.00 12.73 -4.23
C GLY A 125 -8.26 11.61 -3.22
N LEU A 126 -7.23 11.34 -2.43
CA LEU A 126 -7.21 10.33 -1.38
C LEU A 126 -7.87 10.87 -0.11
N ASN A 127 -8.54 9.99 0.63
CA ASN A 127 -9.21 10.36 1.87
C ASN A 127 -8.19 10.47 3.02
N GLY A 128 -8.04 11.66 3.59
CA GLY A 128 -7.13 11.95 4.71
C GLY A 128 -7.56 11.33 6.04
N ASN A 129 -8.70 10.64 6.10
CA ASN A 129 -9.20 9.93 7.27
C ASN A 129 -8.85 8.43 7.31
N GLN A 130 -8.09 7.91 6.35
CA GLN A 130 -7.71 6.47 6.31
C GLN A 130 -6.45 6.13 7.12
N PHE A 131 -6.04 7.01 8.04
CA PHE A 131 -4.99 6.70 8.99
C PHE A 131 -5.50 5.81 10.13
N ASP A 132 -4.61 4.99 10.68
CA ASP A 132 -4.96 3.97 11.67
C ASP A 132 -4.92 4.44 13.14
N GLY A 133 -4.46 5.66 13.40
CA GLY A 133 -4.24 6.24 14.73
C GLY A 133 -2.75 6.36 15.09
N ASN A 134 -1.89 5.59 14.41
CA ASN A 134 -0.45 5.53 14.67
C ASN A 134 0.33 6.01 13.43
N GLY A 135 -0.25 6.89 12.61
CA GLY A 135 0.45 7.48 11.47
C GLY A 135 0.66 6.55 10.27
N ASN A 136 0.10 5.33 10.27
CA ASN A 136 0.11 4.48 9.08
C ASN A 136 -1.09 4.79 8.20
N PHE A 137 -0.86 4.79 6.89
CA PHE A 137 -1.87 5.13 5.91
C PHE A 137 -2.16 3.93 5.02
N THR A 138 -3.43 3.54 4.91
CA THR A 138 -3.85 2.46 4.02
C THR A 138 -4.96 2.93 3.12
N PHE A 139 -4.83 2.69 1.82
CA PHE A 139 -5.90 2.92 0.87
C PHE A 139 -6.01 1.77 -0.13
N GLY A 140 -7.23 1.57 -0.60
CA GLY A 140 -7.55 0.57 -1.62
C GLY A 140 -7.61 1.19 -3.00
N LEU A 141 -7.13 0.44 -3.98
CA LEU A 141 -7.31 0.67 -5.40
C LEU A 141 -8.25 -0.40 -5.93
N SER A 142 -9.28 0.02 -6.67
CA SER A 142 -10.29 -0.91 -7.19
C SER A 142 -9.81 -1.73 -8.39
N GLU A 143 -8.84 -1.21 -9.14
CA GLU A 143 -8.39 -1.78 -10.41
C GLU A 143 -6.86 -1.74 -10.49
N GLN A 144 -6.24 -2.66 -11.23
CA GLN A 144 -4.80 -2.71 -11.46
C GLN A 144 -4.34 -2.03 -12.77
N VAL A 145 -5.28 -1.66 -13.65
CA VAL A 145 -5.03 -1.08 -14.99
C VAL A 145 -4.34 0.29 -14.99
N MET A 146 -4.30 0.96 -13.83
CA MET A 146 -3.68 2.29 -13.71
C MET A 146 -2.15 2.24 -13.79
N PHE A 147 -1.54 1.08 -13.55
CA PHE A 147 -0.10 0.88 -13.73
C PHE A 147 0.23 0.70 -15.22
N LEU A 148 1.30 1.33 -15.70
CA LEU A 148 1.71 1.26 -17.11
C LEU A 148 2.37 -0.08 -17.45
N GLU A 149 2.85 -0.78 -16.43
CA GLU A 149 3.46 -2.10 -16.53
C GLU A 149 2.45 -3.21 -16.83
N ILE A 150 1.15 -2.93 -16.63
CA ILE A 150 0.06 -3.86 -16.92
C ILE A 150 -0.47 -3.60 -18.33
N ASP A 151 -0.47 -4.64 -19.14
CA ASP A 151 -1.10 -4.66 -20.46
C ASP A 151 -2.59 -4.96 -20.32
N GLN A 152 -3.44 -3.97 -20.61
CA GLN A 152 -4.88 -4.06 -20.44
C GLN A 152 -5.51 -5.19 -21.27
N ASP A 153 -4.93 -5.51 -22.42
CA ASP A 153 -5.47 -6.54 -23.32
C ASP A 153 -5.20 -7.96 -22.82
N LYS A 154 -4.23 -8.13 -21.92
CA LYS A 154 -3.84 -9.42 -21.34
C LYS A 154 -4.50 -9.70 -19.99
N ILE A 155 -5.28 -8.76 -19.46
CA ILE A 155 -5.95 -8.91 -18.17
C ILE A 155 -7.12 -9.88 -18.30
N ASP A 156 -7.16 -10.88 -17.41
CA ASP A 156 -8.28 -11.81 -17.31
C ASP A 156 -9.48 -11.17 -16.61
N ARG A 157 -9.23 -10.51 -15.48
CA ARG A 157 -10.21 -9.91 -14.59
C ARG A 157 -9.63 -8.68 -13.89
N VAL A 158 -10.49 -7.70 -13.66
CA VAL A 158 -10.17 -6.54 -12.83
C VAL A 158 -10.05 -6.97 -11.37
N ARG A 159 -8.95 -6.58 -10.73
CA ARG A 159 -8.58 -6.96 -9.37
C ARG A 159 -8.15 -5.70 -8.62
N GLY A 160 -8.70 -5.54 -7.43
CA GLY A 160 -8.27 -4.49 -6.52
C GLY A 160 -6.99 -4.86 -5.77
N MET A 161 -6.34 -3.85 -5.21
CA MET A 161 -5.21 -4.02 -4.30
C MET A 161 -5.28 -3.00 -3.17
N ASP A 162 -4.83 -3.40 -2.00
CA ASP A 162 -4.66 -2.52 -0.85
C ASP A 162 -3.18 -2.16 -0.72
N ILE A 163 -2.90 -0.87 -0.57
CA ILE A 163 -1.55 -0.35 -0.37
C ILE A 163 -1.49 0.29 1.01
N THR A 164 -0.61 -0.25 1.86
CA THR A 164 -0.33 0.27 3.20
C THR A 164 1.06 0.90 3.23
N PHE A 165 1.10 2.20 3.51
CA PHE A 165 2.30 2.96 3.84
C PHE A 165 2.52 2.92 5.34
N VAL A 166 3.59 2.25 5.76
CA VAL A 166 3.99 2.19 7.16
C VAL A 166 5.05 3.24 7.42
N THR A 167 4.75 4.14 8.34
CA THR A 167 5.66 5.23 8.72
C THR A 167 6.21 4.99 10.12
N SER A 168 7.19 5.79 10.53
CA SER A 168 7.68 5.83 11.92
C SER A 168 7.00 6.92 12.76
N ALA A 169 5.95 7.57 12.25
CA ALA A 169 5.24 8.62 12.95
C ALA A 169 4.54 8.08 14.21
N ALA A 170 4.43 8.91 15.24
CA ALA A 170 3.76 8.54 16.47
C ALA A 170 2.24 8.75 16.39
N ASN A 171 1.80 9.71 15.57
CA ASN A 171 0.41 10.14 15.45
C ASN A 171 0.00 10.32 13.98
N ASP A 172 -1.31 10.46 13.77
CA ASP A 172 -1.89 10.66 12.43
C ASP A 172 -1.54 12.01 11.81
N GLU A 173 -1.25 13.03 12.63
CA GLU A 173 -0.95 14.39 12.16
C GLU A 173 0.42 14.45 11.48
N GLU A 174 1.45 13.90 12.14
CA GLU A 174 2.79 13.72 11.62
C GLU A 174 2.80 12.82 10.37
N GLY A 175 2.07 11.70 10.43
CA GLY A 175 1.94 10.78 9.30
C GLY A 175 1.29 11.46 8.09
N ARG A 176 0.26 12.28 8.32
CA ARG A 176 -0.40 13.06 7.27
C ARG A 176 0.50 14.15 6.72
N ALA A 177 1.21 14.89 7.57
CA ALA A 177 2.16 15.91 7.13
C ALA A 177 3.26 15.31 6.25
N LEU A 178 3.86 14.19 6.68
CA LEU A 178 4.87 13.47 5.90
C LEU A 178 4.35 13.09 4.50
N LEU A 179 3.17 12.45 4.41
CA LEU A 179 2.61 12.05 3.13
C LEU A 179 2.20 13.26 2.27
N LYS A 180 1.72 14.34 2.89
CA LYS A 180 1.38 15.59 2.19
C LYS A 180 2.61 16.23 1.55
N HIS A 181 3.72 16.32 2.30
CA HIS A 181 5.00 16.83 1.78
C HIS A 181 5.57 15.94 0.68
N LEU A 182 5.37 14.62 0.77
CA LEU A 182 5.73 13.68 -0.30
C LEU A 182 4.91 13.87 -1.59
N GLY A 183 3.83 14.66 -1.56
CA GLY A 183 3.00 14.97 -2.72
C GLY A 183 1.76 14.08 -2.84
N PHE A 184 1.30 13.48 -1.74
CA PHE A 184 0.03 12.74 -1.77
C PHE A 184 -1.15 13.69 -2.00
N PRO A 185 -1.98 13.44 -3.03
CA PRO A 185 -3.14 14.26 -3.34
C PRO A 185 -4.30 13.96 -2.39
N PHE A 186 -4.30 14.54 -1.19
CA PHE A 186 -5.43 14.43 -0.26
C PHE A 186 -6.60 15.32 -0.69
N LYS A 187 -7.83 14.89 -0.39
CA LYS A 187 -9.05 15.69 -0.57
C LYS A 187 -8.99 16.95 0.31
N ALA A 188 -9.50 18.07 -0.20
CA ALA A 188 -9.64 19.30 0.59
C ALA A 188 -10.73 19.19 1.67
N GLN A 189 -11.80 18.44 1.37
CA GLN A 189 -12.85 18.11 2.32
C GLN A 189 -12.90 16.59 2.48
N ASP A 190 -12.48 16.13 3.65
CA ASP A 190 -12.50 14.70 3.95
C ASP A 190 -13.93 14.25 4.27
N ASP A 191 -14.28 13.06 3.78
CA ASP A 191 -15.54 12.40 4.13
C ASP A 191 -15.59 12.19 5.66
N PRO A 192 -16.72 12.44 6.35
CA PRO A 192 -16.79 12.33 7.80
C PRO A 192 -16.31 10.95 8.26
N LYS A 193 -15.42 10.90 9.26
CA LYS A 193 -14.91 9.65 9.83
C LYS A 193 -16.12 8.80 10.22
N LYS A 194 -16.35 7.69 9.50
CA LYS A 194 -17.34 6.68 9.92
C LYS A 194 -16.93 6.25 11.33
N GLN A 195 -17.76 6.56 12.33
CA GLN A 195 -17.52 6.11 13.69
C GLN A 195 -17.25 4.60 13.64
N LYS A 196 -16.13 4.17 14.22
CA LYS A 196 -15.82 2.76 14.43
C LYS A 196 -16.95 2.21 15.29
N THR A 197 -18.01 1.70 14.67
CA THR A 197 -18.99 0.88 15.36
C THR A 197 -18.19 -0.21 16.03
N LYS A 198 -18.29 -0.34 17.35
CA LYS A 198 -17.66 -1.43 18.10
C LYS A 198 -18.25 -2.74 17.58
N ARG A 199 -17.71 -3.24 16.48
CA ARG A 199 -18.00 -4.57 15.98
C ARG A 199 -17.34 -5.49 16.99
N GLY A 200 -18.16 -6.08 17.87
CA GLY A 200 -17.73 -7.18 18.73
C GLY A 200 -17.06 -8.27 17.88
N PRO A 201 -16.28 -9.18 18.49
CA PRO A 201 -15.50 -10.16 17.75
C PRO A 201 -16.40 -10.89 16.77
N ALA A 202 -16.19 -10.63 15.47
CA ALA A 202 -16.90 -11.31 14.43
C ALA A 202 -16.56 -12.80 14.58
N PHE A 203 -17.55 -13.58 15.02
CA PHE A 203 -17.56 -15.05 15.03
C PHE A 203 -16.82 -15.80 16.15
N TYR A 204 -16.28 -15.14 17.18
CA TYR A 204 -15.65 -15.84 18.32
C TYR A 204 -16.41 -15.68 19.64
N ALA A 205 -17.67 -16.09 19.66
CA ALA A 205 -18.29 -16.51 20.91
C ALA A 205 -17.90 -17.99 21.14
N LYS A 206 -16.88 -18.24 21.97
CA LYS A 206 -16.64 -19.57 22.54
C LYS A 206 -17.95 -20.03 23.18
N LYS A 207 -18.63 -21.02 22.60
CA LYS A 207 -19.68 -21.76 23.30
C LYS A 207 -19.03 -22.36 24.56
N LYS A 208 -19.37 -21.83 25.72
CA LYS A 208 -19.09 -22.46 27.01
C LYS A 208 -20.23 -23.45 27.29
N LYS A 209 -19.83 -24.62 27.80
CA LYS A 209 -20.57 -25.84 28.10
C LYS A 209 -20.77 -26.76 26.91
#